data_AF-A0A9Q9BFM6-F1
#
_entry.id   AF-A0A9Q9BFM6-F1
#
_cell.length_a   1.000
_cell.length_b   1.000
_cell.length_c   1.000
_cell.angle_alpha   90.00
_cell.angle_beta   90.00
_cell.angle_gamma   90.00
#
_symmetry.space_group_name_H-M   'P 1'
#
loop_
_entity.id
_entity.type
_entity.pdbx_description
1 polymer ?
#
loop_
_entity_poly.entity_id
_entity_poly.type
_entity_poly.pdbx_seq_one_letter_code
_entity_poly.pdbx_strand_id
1 'polypeptide(L)'
;MGLRQKAEAVSKKAYQPPKAPTERPHSPFFDAKNTFQTLLKNLRIEKGGFLVKTHEDFYNLCFAEGVDITTFHRCMIPSSIIDRFDFKQDNLYSFTTKDLKSIKNFFSSQEYISITDIILYPVEKNRSFLFLIKSQKDVYREDFDFEKADKLVSDFLPYYDQYKQIIETARPVYPFQYGTDTIMLKIKSALNLNNTAHLLTIAFFHVFPDRVTLQSDLNKLSLYYSIINKILNLIGKSNMAILSMDNCLYASIFSSETLPMDIYTKKITASLSKIYGEDVCSKILMDYTGTSKNINEIKDFFKAVINDKAS
;
A
#
# COMPACT_ATOMS: atom_id res chain seq x y z
N MET A 1 -15.04 23.25 -23.90
CA MET A 1 -14.50 22.17 -24.76
C MET A 1 -12.96 22.17 -24.73
N GLY A 2 -12.29 22.15 -23.56
CA GLY A 2 -10.84 22.46 -23.50
C GLY A 2 -9.95 21.60 -22.58
N LEU A 3 -10.52 20.82 -21.66
CA LEU A 3 -9.73 19.93 -20.78
C LEU A 3 -9.85 18.45 -21.20
N ARG A 4 -11.04 18.05 -21.68
CA ARG A 4 -11.37 16.68 -22.09
C ARG A 4 -10.50 16.16 -23.24
N GLN A 5 -10.32 16.98 -24.29
CA GLN A 5 -9.46 16.63 -25.43
C GLN A 5 -7.97 16.66 -25.07
N LYS A 6 -7.53 17.43 -24.06
CA LYS A 6 -6.13 17.44 -23.63
C LYS A 6 -5.79 16.20 -22.80
N ALA A 7 -6.71 15.71 -21.97
CA ALA A 7 -6.54 14.48 -21.19
C ALA A 7 -6.60 13.23 -22.07
N GLU A 8 -7.52 13.17 -23.05
CA GLU A 8 -7.70 12.00 -23.93
C GLU A 8 -6.67 11.94 -25.08
N ALA A 9 -6.04 13.07 -25.47
CA ALA A 9 -5.06 13.12 -26.56
C ALA A 9 -3.62 12.75 -26.15
N VAL A 10 -3.34 12.37 -24.89
CA VAL A 10 -2.03 11.86 -24.45
C VAL A 10 -1.86 10.40 -24.90
N SER A 11 -1.95 10.22 -26.22
CA SER A 11 -1.66 8.99 -26.93
C SER A 11 -0.18 8.67 -26.74
N LYS A 12 0.10 7.62 -25.95
CA LYS A 12 0.93 6.42 -26.25
C LYS A 12 2.15 6.49 -27.19
N LYS A 13 2.53 7.61 -27.80
CA LYS A 13 3.41 7.67 -28.98
C LYS A 13 4.78 8.32 -28.79
N ALA A 14 5.14 8.79 -27.58
CA ALA A 14 6.49 9.35 -27.37
C ALA A 14 7.05 9.19 -25.96
N TYR A 15 6.63 8.18 -25.18
CA TYR A 15 7.35 7.87 -23.96
C TYR A 15 8.61 7.07 -24.31
N GLN A 16 9.76 7.74 -24.32
CA GLN A 16 11.05 7.07 -24.21
C GLN A 16 11.43 7.02 -22.72
N PRO A 17 11.50 5.84 -22.10
CA PRO A 17 12.06 5.75 -20.77
C PRO A 17 13.49 6.30 -20.81
N PRO A 18 13.94 7.08 -19.81
CA PRO A 18 15.34 7.46 -19.72
C PRO A 18 16.20 6.18 -19.70
N LYS A 19 17.39 6.24 -20.31
CA LYS A 19 18.31 5.09 -20.38
C LYS A 19 18.48 4.49 -18.99
N ALA A 20 18.18 3.20 -18.86
CA ALA A 20 18.31 2.48 -17.60
C ALA A 20 19.75 2.65 -17.07
N PRO A 21 19.92 2.95 -15.76
CA PRO A 21 21.24 3.01 -15.16
C PRO A 21 21.97 1.67 -15.34
N THR A 22 23.27 1.74 -15.60
CA THR A 22 24.16 0.60 -15.92
C THR A 22 24.47 -0.30 -14.72
N GLU A 23 24.16 0.15 -13.51
CA GLU A 23 24.27 -0.65 -12.28
C GLU A 23 22.88 -1.05 -11.81
N ARG A 24 22.72 -2.29 -11.29
CA ARG A 24 21.45 -2.74 -10.69
C ARG A 24 21.07 -1.73 -9.61
N PRO A 25 19.99 -0.95 -9.78
CA PRO A 25 19.69 0.09 -8.80
C PRO A 25 19.31 -0.57 -7.48
N HIS A 26 20.09 -0.28 -6.44
CA HIS A 26 19.78 -0.66 -5.06
C HIS A 26 18.38 -0.14 -4.71
N SER A 27 17.53 -1.00 -4.16
CA SER A 27 16.13 -0.68 -3.87
C SER A 27 15.77 -1.24 -2.49
N PRO A 28 15.75 -0.37 -1.46
CA PRO A 28 15.42 -0.78 -0.10
C PRO A 28 14.12 -1.57 0.03
N PHE A 29 13.13 -1.35 -0.84
CA PHE A 29 11.92 -2.16 -0.87
C PHE A 29 12.22 -3.64 -1.19
N PHE A 30 13.01 -3.89 -2.24
CA PHE A 30 13.35 -5.25 -2.63
C PHE A 30 14.32 -5.90 -1.63
N ASP A 31 15.22 -5.12 -1.02
CA ASP A 31 16.10 -5.61 0.05
C ASP A 31 15.29 -6.04 1.28
N ALA A 32 14.33 -5.22 1.69
CA ALA A 32 13.38 -5.57 2.76
C ALA A 32 12.59 -6.84 2.42
N LYS A 33 12.16 -6.98 1.16
CA LYS A 33 11.39 -8.13 0.71
C LYS A 33 12.22 -9.41 0.75
N ASN A 34 13.44 -9.38 0.21
CA ASN A 34 14.37 -10.50 0.24
C ASN A 34 14.72 -10.90 1.68
N THR A 35 14.93 -9.93 2.57
CA THR A 35 15.21 -10.16 3.98
C THR A 35 14.04 -10.85 4.68
N PHE A 36 12.80 -10.38 4.42
CA PHE A 36 11.60 -11.00 4.98
C PHE A 36 11.34 -12.41 4.44
N GLN A 37 11.49 -12.64 3.13
CA GLN A 37 11.39 -13.98 2.53
C GLN A 37 12.44 -14.94 3.08
N THR A 38 13.65 -14.45 3.37
CA THR A 38 14.70 -15.24 4.02
C THR A 38 14.31 -15.63 5.45
N LEU A 39 13.72 -14.70 6.22
CA LEU A 39 13.16 -15.02 7.54
C LEU A 39 12.12 -16.14 7.44
N LEU A 40 11.13 -15.99 6.56
CA LEU A 40 10.06 -16.98 6.35
C LEU A 40 10.63 -18.37 5.99
N LYS A 41 11.61 -18.40 5.07
CA LYS A 41 12.31 -19.64 4.69
C LYS A 41 13.04 -20.27 5.88
N ASN A 42 13.73 -19.49 6.70
CA ASN A 42 14.46 -19.98 7.87
C ASN A 42 13.52 -20.49 8.97
N LEU A 43 12.35 -19.86 9.11
CA LEU A 43 11.24 -20.29 9.96
C LEU A 43 10.45 -21.48 9.41
N ARG A 44 10.73 -21.90 8.16
CA ARG A 44 9.97 -22.94 7.44
C ARG A 44 8.46 -22.61 7.38
N ILE A 45 8.14 -21.35 7.09
CA ILE A 45 6.78 -20.85 6.88
C ILE A 45 6.71 -20.21 5.50
N GLU A 46 5.64 -20.46 4.75
CA GLU A 46 5.45 -19.86 3.43
C GLU A 46 4.66 -18.56 3.46
N LYS A 47 3.85 -18.37 4.51
CA LYS A 47 2.83 -17.32 4.56
C LYS A 47 3.02 -16.43 5.78
N GLY A 48 3.02 -15.12 5.54
CA GLY A 48 3.07 -14.17 6.64
C GLY A 48 3.09 -12.73 6.19
N GLY A 49 3.24 -11.83 7.15
CA GLY A 49 3.38 -10.40 6.95
C GLY A 49 3.42 -9.70 8.29
N PHE A 50 3.06 -8.42 8.32
CA PHE A 50 3.00 -7.64 9.54
C PHE A 50 1.60 -7.08 9.75
N LEU A 51 0.99 -7.36 10.89
CA LEU A 51 -0.21 -6.67 11.33
C LEU A 51 0.21 -5.33 11.93
N VAL A 52 -0.12 -4.23 11.27
CA VAL A 52 0.23 -2.87 11.69
C VAL A 52 -1.03 -2.10 12.09
N LYS A 53 -1.03 -1.54 13.30
CA LYS A 53 -2.12 -0.73 13.83
C LYS A 53 -2.24 0.59 13.06
N THR A 54 -3.45 0.89 12.60
CA THR A 54 -3.81 2.14 11.92
C THR A 54 -4.36 3.15 12.93
N HIS A 55 -4.53 4.40 12.49
CA HIS A 55 -5.17 5.45 13.31
C HIS A 55 -6.66 5.22 13.55
N GLU A 56 -7.29 4.30 12.80
CA GLU A 56 -8.72 3.99 12.91
C GLU A 56 -8.95 2.77 13.82
N ASP A 57 -7.96 2.40 14.64
CA ASP A 57 -8.02 1.28 15.57
C ASP A 57 -8.26 -0.09 14.92
N PHE A 58 -7.69 -0.29 13.73
CA PHE A 58 -7.59 -1.59 13.05
C PHE A 58 -6.13 -2.02 12.89
N TYR A 59 -5.87 -3.31 12.80
CA TYR A 59 -4.60 -3.87 12.33
C TYR A 59 -4.75 -4.32 10.88
N ASN A 60 -3.96 -3.73 9.99
CA ASN A 60 -3.91 -4.14 8.58
C ASN A 60 -2.74 -5.09 8.34
N LEU A 61 -2.98 -6.14 7.56
CA LEU A 61 -1.90 -6.97 7.03
C LEU A 61 -1.09 -6.18 6.00
N CYS A 62 0.18 -5.96 6.32
CA CYS A 62 1.14 -5.22 5.53
C CYS A 62 2.26 -6.15 5.09
N PHE A 63 2.86 -5.84 3.93
CA PHE A 63 4.08 -6.52 3.44
C PHE A 63 3.93 -8.05 3.37
N ALA A 64 2.75 -8.51 2.93
CA ALA A 64 2.38 -9.92 2.97
C ALA A 64 3.16 -10.77 1.95
N GLU A 65 3.32 -12.05 2.27
CA GLU A 65 3.92 -13.09 1.43
C GLU A 65 3.08 -14.36 1.55
N GLY A 66 2.94 -15.11 0.45
CA GLY A 66 2.32 -16.44 0.42
C GLY A 66 0.80 -16.51 0.66
N VAL A 67 0.18 -15.43 1.11
CA VAL A 67 -1.29 -15.33 1.30
C VAL A 67 -2.00 -15.06 -0.02
N ASP A 68 -3.26 -15.48 -0.13
CA ASP A 68 -4.08 -15.11 -1.29
C ASP A 68 -4.48 -13.62 -1.25
N ILE A 69 -4.74 -13.04 -2.42
CA ILE A 69 -5.07 -11.61 -2.59
C ILE A 69 -6.36 -11.21 -1.87
N THR A 70 -7.34 -12.12 -1.79
CA THR A 70 -8.59 -11.84 -1.07
C THR A 70 -8.31 -11.72 0.42
N THR A 71 -7.50 -12.61 0.99
CA THR A 71 -7.05 -12.49 2.39
C THR A 71 -6.25 -11.22 2.61
N PHE A 72 -5.29 -10.90 1.74
CA PHE A 72 -4.51 -9.67 1.85
C PHE A 72 -5.40 -8.42 1.94
N HIS A 73 -6.45 -8.34 1.12
CA HIS A 73 -7.41 -7.24 1.16
C HIS A 73 -8.37 -7.25 2.36
N ARG A 74 -8.77 -8.43 2.84
CA ARG A 74 -9.74 -8.58 3.95
C ARG A 74 -9.11 -8.51 5.32
N CYS A 75 -7.80 -8.70 5.43
CA CYS A 75 -7.10 -8.78 6.71
C CYS A 75 -6.91 -7.39 7.34
N MET A 76 -8.04 -6.83 7.79
CA MET A 76 -8.18 -5.59 8.55
C MET A 76 -8.94 -5.92 9.83
N ILE A 77 -8.19 -6.24 10.88
CA ILE A 77 -8.73 -6.81 12.13
C ILE A 77 -8.94 -5.66 13.13
N PRO A 78 -10.15 -5.46 13.69
CA PRO A 78 -10.36 -4.49 14.76
C PRO A 78 -9.38 -4.72 15.91
N SER A 79 -8.78 -3.64 16.42
CA SER A 79 -7.81 -3.73 17.52
C SER A 79 -8.40 -4.39 18.75
N SER A 80 -9.69 -4.15 19.02
CA SER A 80 -10.43 -4.80 20.11
C SER A 80 -10.48 -6.32 20.05
N ILE A 81 -10.17 -6.96 18.92
CA ILE A 81 -10.03 -8.42 18.81
C ILE A 81 -8.62 -8.84 19.21
N ILE A 82 -7.60 -8.21 18.62
CA ILE A 82 -6.18 -8.52 18.87
C ILE A 82 -5.82 -8.20 20.33
N ASP A 83 -6.23 -7.04 20.82
CA ASP A 83 -5.90 -6.53 22.16
C ASP A 83 -6.53 -7.38 23.30
N ARG A 84 -7.40 -8.35 23.00
CA ARG A 84 -7.95 -9.32 23.97
C ARG A 84 -7.05 -10.53 24.17
N PHE A 85 -6.08 -10.76 23.29
CA PHE A 85 -5.16 -11.88 23.44
C PHE A 85 -4.14 -11.54 24.54
N ASP A 86 -3.83 -12.52 25.39
CA ASP A 86 -2.94 -12.33 26.52
C ASP A 86 -1.47 -12.43 26.05
N PHE A 87 -0.96 -11.33 25.50
CA PHE A 87 0.41 -11.26 25.02
C PHE A 87 1.38 -11.14 26.18
N LYS A 88 2.20 -12.18 26.41
CA LYS A 88 3.45 -12.00 27.15
C LYS A 88 4.43 -11.23 26.27
N GLN A 89 5.07 -10.19 26.82
CA GLN A 89 6.08 -9.43 26.07
C GLN A 89 7.17 -10.37 25.55
N ASP A 90 7.67 -10.06 24.36
CA ASP A 90 8.81 -10.74 23.73
C ASP A 90 8.63 -12.27 23.63
N ASN A 91 7.39 -12.71 23.43
CA ASN A 91 7.07 -14.12 23.25
C ASN A 91 6.18 -14.32 22.01
N LEU A 92 6.44 -15.43 21.33
CA LEU A 92 5.56 -15.95 20.28
C LEU A 92 4.24 -16.40 20.92
N TYR A 93 3.12 -15.94 20.35
CA TYR A 93 1.77 -16.32 20.72
C TYR A 93 1.14 -17.15 19.62
N SER A 94 0.81 -18.42 19.90
CA SER A 94 0.03 -19.25 18.98
C SER A 94 -1.46 -19.11 19.26
N PHE A 95 -2.25 -18.99 18.20
CA PHE A 95 -3.69 -18.78 18.29
C PHE A 95 -4.37 -20.06 18.78
N THR A 96 -5.25 -19.91 19.75
CA THR A 96 -6.16 -20.98 20.13
C THR A 96 -7.28 -21.14 19.10
N THR A 97 -8.00 -22.27 19.14
CA THR A 97 -9.20 -22.47 18.31
C THR A 97 -10.26 -21.38 18.49
N LYS A 98 -10.34 -20.77 19.68
CA LYS A 98 -11.25 -19.66 19.96
C LYS A 98 -10.79 -18.38 19.25
N ASP A 99 -9.49 -18.12 19.26
CA ASP A 99 -8.89 -16.95 18.62
C ASP A 99 -9.08 -17.04 17.10
N LEU A 100 -8.80 -18.19 16.49
CA LEU A 100 -9.02 -18.44 15.05
C LEU A 100 -10.47 -18.16 14.63
N LYS A 101 -11.45 -18.60 15.43
CA LYS A 101 -12.87 -18.33 15.15
C LYS A 101 -13.19 -16.83 15.16
N SER A 102 -12.53 -16.05 16.02
CA SER A 102 -12.75 -14.60 16.12
C SER A 102 -12.25 -13.82 14.91
N ILE A 103 -11.25 -14.36 14.19
CA ILE A 103 -10.64 -13.70 13.03
C ILE A 103 -11.04 -14.31 11.67
N LYS A 104 -11.88 -15.36 11.67
CA LYS A 104 -12.30 -16.08 10.46
C LYS A 104 -12.72 -15.18 9.30
N ASN A 105 -13.47 -14.12 9.58
CA ASN A 105 -14.05 -13.25 8.55
C ASN A 105 -13.02 -12.38 7.82
N PHE A 106 -11.78 -12.33 8.31
CA PHE A 106 -10.69 -11.55 7.73
C PHE A 106 -9.83 -12.35 6.73
N PHE A 107 -10.23 -13.59 6.45
CA PHE A 107 -9.58 -14.48 5.49
C PHE A 107 -10.52 -14.82 4.33
N SER A 108 -9.94 -15.26 3.22
CA SER A 108 -10.71 -15.99 2.22
C SER A 108 -11.13 -17.36 2.77
N SER A 109 -12.26 -17.89 2.31
CA SER A 109 -12.74 -19.20 2.77
C SER A 109 -11.73 -20.32 2.49
N GLN A 110 -11.07 -20.27 1.33
CA GLN A 110 -10.08 -21.27 0.94
C GLN A 110 -8.80 -21.19 1.75
N GLU A 111 -8.40 -19.98 2.16
CA GLU A 111 -7.24 -19.78 3.02
C GLU A 111 -7.55 -20.28 4.42
N TYR A 112 -8.63 -19.77 5.02
CA TYR A 112 -9.02 -20.09 6.39
C TYR A 112 -9.13 -21.59 6.67
N ILE A 113 -9.79 -22.34 5.77
CA ILE A 113 -9.98 -23.80 5.95
C ILE A 113 -8.65 -24.55 6.00
N SER A 114 -7.62 -24.02 5.35
CA SER A 114 -6.31 -24.65 5.29
C SER A 114 -5.38 -24.27 6.43
N ILE A 115 -5.72 -23.26 7.24
CA ILE A 115 -4.88 -22.79 8.34
C ILE A 115 -4.80 -23.87 9.42
N THR A 116 -3.58 -24.24 9.80
CA THR A 116 -3.34 -25.10 10.97
C THR A 116 -3.06 -24.24 12.19
N ASP A 117 -2.18 -23.25 12.04
CA ASP A 117 -1.70 -22.41 13.12
C ASP A 117 -1.54 -20.97 12.64
N ILE A 118 -1.78 -20.04 13.56
CA ILE A 118 -1.43 -18.65 13.40
C ILE A 118 -0.54 -18.27 14.58
N ILE A 119 0.62 -17.72 14.27
CA ILE A 119 1.59 -17.28 15.27
C ILE A 119 1.74 -15.77 15.14
N LEU A 120 1.57 -15.08 16.27
CA LEU A 120 1.87 -13.66 16.41
C LEU A 120 3.14 -13.47 17.22
N TYR A 121 3.96 -12.50 16.81
CA TYR A 121 5.06 -12.00 17.61
C TYR A 121 4.98 -10.48 17.71
N PRO A 122 4.95 -9.89 18.91
CA PRO A 122 4.94 -8.43 19.05
C PRO A 122 6.31 -7.85 18.65
N VAL A 123 6.39 -7.26 17.45
CA VAL A 123 7.62 -6.56 17.00
C VAL A 123 7.68 -5.14 17.52
N GLU A 124 6.52 -4.51 17.74
CA GLU A 124 6.40 -3.21 18.40
C GLU A 124 5.19 -3.24 19.32
N LYS A 125 5.41 -2.94 20.60
CA LYS A 125 4.38 -3.01 21.64
C LYS A 125 3.10 -2.27 21.22
N ASN A 126 1.98 -2.99 21.21
CA ASN A 126 0.64 -2.50 20.90
C ASN A 126 0.49 -1.78 19.54
N ARG A 127 1.43 -1.98 18.62
CA ARG A 127 1.42 -1.30 17.32
C ARG A 127 1.66 -2.24 16.16
N SER A 128 2.61 -3.16 16.26
CA SER A 128 2.90 -4.06 15.16
C SER A 128 3.22 -5.47 15.63
N PHE A 129 2.72 -6.44 14.87
CA PHE A 129 3.00 -7.85 15.09
C PHE A 129 3.50 -8.49 13.81
N LEU A 130 4.54 -9.32 13.91
CA LEU A 130 4.84 -10.30 12.89
C LEU A 130 3.73 -11.35 12.92
N PHE A 131 3.12 -11.59 11.76
CA PHE A 131 1.99 -12.49 11.58
C PHE A 131 2.38 -13.63 10.67
N LEU A 132 2.41 -14.83 11.23
CA LEU A 132 2.85 -16.04 10.54
C LEU A 132 1.67 -17.01 10.46
N ILE A 133 1.49 -17.61 9.30
CA ILE A 133 0.37 -18.53 9.04
C ILE A 133 0.97 -19.84 8.57
N LYS A 134 0.67 -20.93 9.29
CA LYS A 134 0.92 -22.29 8.81
C LYS A 134 -0.34 -22.85 8.19
N SER A 135 -0.18 -23.57 7.10
CA SER A 135 -1.28 -24.15 6.34
C SER A 135 -0.99 -25.59 5.95
N GLN A 136 -2.05 -26.39 5.84
CA GLN A 136 -2.00 -27.75 5.28
C GLN A 136 -1.51 -27.78 3.82
N LYS A 137 -1.57 -26.62 3.14
CA LYS A 137 -1.11 -26.45 1.77
C LYS A 137 0.39 -26.16 1.67
N ASP A 138 1.04 -25.84 2.78
CA ASP A 138 2.47 -25.53 2.79
C ASP A 138 3.31 -26.79 2.52
N VAL A 139 4.49 -26.59 1.94
CA VAL A 139 5.51 -27.63 1.76
C VAL A 139 6.07 -28.06 3.12
N TYR A 140 6.22 -27.13 4.06
CA TYR A 140 6.72 -27.38 5.41
C TYR A 140 5.59 -27.76 6.37
N ARG A 141 5.40 -29.07 6.58
CA ARG A 141 4.33 -29.61 7.42
C ARG A 141 4.75 -30.02 8.83
N GLU A 142 6.01 -29.79 9.17
CA GLU A 142 6.56 -30.06 10.51
C GLU A 142 5.95 -29.11 11.55
N ASP A 143 5.96 -29.51 12.81
CA ASP A 143 5.54 -28.66 13.93
C ASP A 143 6.40 -27.39 14.00
N PHE A 144 5.83 -26.30 14.52
CA PHE A 144 6.54 -25.03 14.63
C PHE A 144 7.52 -25.06 15.82
N ASP A 145 8.80 -24.86 15.53
CA ASP A 145 9.86 -24.79 16.54
C ASP A 145 9.92 -23.37 17.14
N PHE A 146 9.24 -23.18 18.27
CA PHE A 146 9.16 -21.89 18.96
C PHE A 146 10.52 -21.40 19.47
N GLU A 147 11.38 -22.29 19.98
CA GLU A 147 12.69 -21.91 20.53
C GLU A 147 13.61 -21.38 19.42
N LYS A 148 13.67 -22.09 18.29
CA LYS A 148 14.44 -21.64 17.13
C LYS A 148 13.86 -20.37 16.52
N ALA A 149 12.53 -20.27 16.46
CA ALA A 149 11.85 -19.11 15.90
C ALA A 149 12.14 -17.84 16.71
N ASP A 150 12.15 -17.91 18.04
CA ASP A 150 12.41 -16.77 18.91
C ASP A 150 13.79 -16.14 18.64
N LYS A 151 14.81 -16.99 18.48
CA LYS A 151 16.16 -16.55 18.10
C LYS A 151 16.19 -15.90 16.72
N LEU A 152 15.58 -16.53 15.71
CA LEU A 152 15.55 -16.01 14.34
C LEU A 152 14.80 -14.67 14.23
N VAL A 153 13.70 -14.53 14.97
CA VAL A 153 12.93 -13.28 15.01
C VAL A 153 13.72 -12.19 15.73
N SER A 154 14.38 -12.51 16.84
CA SER A 154 15.27 -11.58 17.55
C SER A 154 16.38 -11.03 16.65
N ASP A 155 17.03 -11.89 15.87
CA ASP A 155 18.05 -11.50 14.89
C ASP A 155 17.47 -10.63 13.74
N PHE A 156 16.17 -10.76 13.47
CA PHE A 156 15.47 -10.00 12.43
C PHE A 156 15.00 -8.61 12.89
N LEU A 157 14.77 -8.37 14.19
CA LEU A 157 14.22 -7.11 14.70
C LEU A 157 14.95 -5.84 14.23
N PRO A 158 16.30 -5.79 14.17
CA PRO A 158 17.00 -4.61 13.65
C PRO A 158 16.63 -4.27 12.19
N TYR A 159 16.35 -5.29 11.37
CA TYR A 159 15.90 -5.10 9.98
C TYR A 159 14.47 -4.60 9.92
N TYR A 160 13.59 -5.07 10.82
CA TYR A 160 12.24 -4.54 10.94
C TYR A 160 12.30 -3.02 11.24
N ASP A 161 13.11 -2.59 12.20
CA ASP A 161 13.27 -1.18 12.54
C ASP A 161 13.80 -0.35 11.37
N GLN A 162 14.78 -0.89 10.63
CA GLN A 162 15.32 -0.26 9.43
C GLN A 162 14.25 -0.06 8.33
N TYR A 163 13.38 -1.05 8.13
CA TYR A 163 12.41 -1.07 7.02
C TYR A 163 10.98 -0.75 7.42
N LYS A 164 10.74 -0.34 8.66
CA LYS A 164 9.39 -0.10 9.23
C LYS A 164 8.51 0.75 8.32
N GLN A 165 8.99 1.89 7.85
CA GLN A 165 8.20 2.77 6.98
C GLN A 165 7.82 2.09 5.65
N ILE A 166 8.69 1.25 5.10
CA ILE A 166 8.43 0.50 3.87
C ILE A 166 7.32 -0.52 4.12
N ILE A 167 7.44 -1.28 5.22
CA ILE A 167 6.43 -2.26 5.64
C ILE A 167 5.06 -1.60 5.80
N GLU A 168 4.98 -0.49 6.55
CA GLU A 168 3.71 0.23 6.81
C GLU A 168 3.05 0.73 5.51
N THR A 169 3.84 1.16 4.51
CA THR A 169 3.29 1.63 3.23
C THR A 169 2.74 0.50 2.35
N ALA A 170 3.17 -0.74 2.54
CA ALA A 170 2.76 -1.88 1.71
C ALA A 170 1.38 -2.45 2.05
N ARG A 171 0.61 -1.76 2.90
CA ARG A 171 -0.77 -2.10 3.23
C ARG A 171 -1.71 -1.97 2.02
N PRO A 172 -2.81 -2.75 1.96
CA PRO A 172 -3.83 -2.59 0.94
C PRO A 172 -4.34 -1.15 0.87
N VAL A 173 -4.38 -0.58 -0.33
CA VAL A 173 -5.09 0.68 -0.59
C VAL A 173 -6.53 0.31 -0.94
N TYR A 174 -7.35 -0.03 0.07
CA TYR A 174 -8.78 -0.26 -0.15
C TYR A 174 -9.50 1.10 -0.30
N PRO A 175 -10.45 1.21 -1.24
CA PRO A 175 -10.53 2.38 -2.08
C PRO A 175 -10.92 3.59 -1.27
N PHE A 176 -10.26 4.71 -1.58
CA PHE A 176 -10.77 6.03 -1.27
C PHE A 176 -12.00 6.32 -2.14
N GLN A 177 -13.08 5.56 -1.96
CA GLN A 177 -14.40 5.98 -2.40
C GLN A 177 -14.90 7.00 -1.39
N TYR A 178 -14.32 8.20 -1.45
CA TYR A 178 -14.96 9.34 -0.84
C TYR A 178 -16.32 9.48 -1.50
N GLY A 179 -17.39 9.43 -0.70
CA GLY A 179 -18.71 9.80 -1.18
C GLY A 179 -18.62 11.18 -1.84
N THR A 180 -19.41 11.40 -2.90
CA THR A 180 -19.37 12.68 -3.64
C THR A 180 -19.50 13.87 -2.68
N ASP A 181 -20.27 13.73 -1.59
CA ASP A 181 -20.43 14.77 -0.58
C ASP A 181 -19.15 15.04 0.22
N THR A 182 -18.39 14.00 0.60
CA THR A 182 -17.10 14.15 1.27
C THR A 182 -16.07 14.84 0.37
N ILE A 183 -16.05 14.48 -0.92
CA ILE A 183 -15.22 15.15 -1.94
C ILE A 183 -15.56 16.64 -1.99
N MET A 184 -16.86 16.94 -2.15
CA MET A 184 -17.35 18.31 -2.27
C MET A 184 -17.08 19.13 -1.02
N LEU A 185 -17.25 18.54 0.17
CA LEU A 185 -16.99 19.20 1.45
C LEU A 185 -15.51 19.57 1.60
N LYS A 186 -14.59 18.66 1.22
CA LYS A 186 -13.15 18.94 1.27
C LYS A 186 -12.74 20.03 0.29
N ILE A 187 -13.24 19.98 -0.95
CA ILE A 187 -12.99 21.03 -1.96
C ILE A 187 -13.51 22.38 -1.47
N LYS A 188 -14.77 22.45 -1.02
CA LYS A 188 -15.38 23.69 -0.50
C LYS A 188 -14.59 24.25 0.69
N SER A 189 -14.22 23.41 1.65
CA SER A 189 -13.44 23.81 2.82
C SER A 189 -12.10 24.40 2.41
N ALA A 190 -11.38 23.77 1.47
CA ALA A 190 -10.09 24.27 1.02
C ALA A 190 -10.21 25.60 0.27
N LEU A 191 -11.20 25.75 -0.62
CA LEU A 191 -11.40 26.98 -1.38
C LEU A 191 -11.88 28.15 -0.51
N ASN A 192 -12.68 27.87 0.53
CA ASN A 192 -13.09 28.89 1.52
C ASN A 192 -11.90 29.46 2.30
N LEU A 193 -10.79 28.73 2.39
CA LEU A 193 -9.52 29.20 2.95
C LEU A 193 -8.66 29.96 1.92
N ASN A 194 -9.25 30.40 0.81
CA ASN A 194 -8.60 31.08 -0.32
C ASN A 194 -7.49 30.27 -1.01
N ASN A 195 -7.48 28.94 -0.83
CA ASN A 195 -6.55 28.08 -1.56
C ASN A 195 -6.95 27.94 -3.03
N THR A 196 -5.96 27.64 -3.86
CA THR A 196 -6.10 27.20 -5.25
C THR A 196 -5.83 25.70 -5.32
N ALA A 197 -6.62 24.97 -6.11
CA ALA A 197 -6.37 23.56 -6.37
C ALA A 197 -5.34 23.40 -7.49
N HIS A 198 -4.29 22.64 -7.24
CA HIS A 198 -3.30 22.19 -8.23
C HIS A 198 -3.59 20.74 -8.58
N LEU A 199 -3.93 20.49 -9.84
CA LEU A 199 -4.42 19.21 -10.33
C LEU A 199 -3.28 18.40 -10.94
N LEU A 200 -2.99 17.24 -10.37
CA LEU A 200 -1.90 16.36 -10.72
C LEU A 200 -2.42 14.95 -11.02
N THR A 201 -2.09 14.43 -12.19
CA THR A 201 -2.37 13.03 -12.56
C THR A 201 -1.09 12.23 -12.48
N ILE A 202 -1.10 11.13 -11.73
CA ILE A 202 0.04 10.22 -11.61
C ILE A 202 -0.34 8.87 -12.19
N ALA A 203 0.36 8.43 -13.23
CA ALA A 203 0.05 7.24 -14.00
C ALA A 203 1.09 6.13 -13.77
N PHE A 204 0.61 4.91 -13.55
CA PHE A 204 1.45 3.75 -13.22
C PHE A 204 1.52 2.68 -14.33
N PHE A 205 0.91 2.91 -15.50
CA PHE A 205 0.77 1.91 -16.55
C PHE A 205 2.08 1.50 -17.24
N HIS A 206 3.18 2.26 -17.12
CA HIS A 206 4.50 1.81 -17.57
C HIS A 206 5.27 1.00 -16.53
N VAL A 207 4.91 1.14 -15.24
CA VAL A 207 5.45 0.29 -14.16
C VAL A 207 4.69 -1.04 -14.12
N PHE A 208 3.36 -0.97 -14.24
CA PHE A 208 2.45 -2.11 -14.18
C PHE A 208 1.57 -2.15 -15.45
N PRO A 209 2.13 -2.62 -16.59
CA PRO A 209 1.43 -2.60 -17.87
C PRO A 209 0.27 -3.60 -17.95
N ASP A 210 0.41 -4.74 -17.27
CA ASP A 210 -0.61 -5.78 -17.23
C ASP A 210 -1.45 -5.68 -15.96
N ARG A 211 -2.71 -5.22 -16.12
CA ARG A 211 -3.67 -5.09 -15.03
C ARG A 211 -4.09 -6.43 -14.44
N VAL A 212 -4.18 -7.48 -15.26
CA VAL A 212 -4.57 -8.81 -14.79
C VAL A 212 -3.48 -9.33 -13.88
N THR A 213 -2.23 -9.27 -14.33
CA THR A 213 -1.08 -9.69 -13.53
C THR A 213 -0.91 -8.84 -12.27
N LEU A 214 -1.16 -7.53 -12.32
CA LEU A 214 -1.15 -6.68 -11.12
C LEU A 214 -2.17 -7.16 -10.06
N GLN A 215 -3.35 -7.62 -10.49
CA GLN A 215 -4.43 -8.06 -9.61
C GLN A 215 -4.35 -9.55 -9.24
N SER A 216 -3.41 -10.31 -9.80
CA SER A 216 -3.21 -11.73 -9.51
C SER A 216 -1.86 -12.06 -8.84
N ASP A 217 -0.91 -11.13 -8.85
CA ASP A 217 0.41 -11.26 -8.23
C ASP A 217 0.53 -10.37 -6.98
N LEU A 218 0.54 -11.01 -5.80
CA LEU A 218 0.63 -10.31 -4.51
C LEU A 218 1.88 -9.43 -4.40
N ASN A 219 3.01 -9.85 -4.96
CA ASN A 219 4.26 -9.10 -4.86
C ASN A 219 4.19 -7.80 -5.66
N LYS A 220 3.65 -7.86 -6.88
CA LYS A 220 3.42 -6.67 -7.70
C LYS A 220 2.38 -5.76 -7.06
N LEU A 221 1.30 -6.34 -6.52
CA LEU A 221 0.24 -5.60 -5.85
C LEU A 221 0.72 -4.88 -4.60
N SER A 222 1.55 -5.55 -3.79
CA SER A 222 2.17 -4.97 -2.58
C SER A 222 3.11 -3.81 -2.92
N LEU A 223 3.94 -3.96 -3.97
CA LEU A 223 4.79 -2.88 -4.48
C LEU A 223 3.95 -1.69 -4.96
N TYR A 224 2.90 -1.95 -5.76
CA TYR A 224 1.98 -0.94 -6.26
C TYR A 224 1.34 -0.13 -5.12
N TYR A 225 0.80 -0.81 -4.11
CA TYR A 225 0.22 -0.15 -2.94
C TYR A 225 1.25 0.58 -2.09
N SER A 226 2.47 0.05 -1.96
CA SER A 226 3.56 0.77 -1.28
C SER A 226 3.87 2.10 -1.97
N ILE A 227 4.03 2.10 -3.28
CA ILE A 227 4.27 3.33 -4.07
C ILE A 227 3.13 4.33 -3.87
N ILE A 228 1.87 3.88 -4.00
CA ILE A 228 0.70 4.74 -3.84
C ILE A 228 0.62 5.32 -2.43
N ASN A 229 0.72 4.49 -1.39
CA ASN A 229 0.67 4.96 0.00
C ASN A 229 1.82 5.93 0.30
N LYS A 230 3.02 5.71 -0.25
CA LYS A 230 4.13 6.65 -0.12
C LYS A 230 3.82 7.99 -0.77
N ILE A 231 3.25 8.00 -1.98
CA ILE A 231 2.80 9.23 -2.65
C ILE A 231 1.72 9.95 -1.83
N LEU A 232 0.72 9.21 -1.34
CA LEU A 232 -0.35 9.77 -0.50
C LEU A 232 0.21 10.41 0.78
N ASN A 233 1.19 9.77 1.42
CA ASN A 233 1.86 10.32 2.59
C ASN A 233 2.64 11.61 2.27
N LEU A 234 3.27 11.70 1.09
CA LEU A 234 3.98 12.89 0.64
C LEU A 234 3.03 14.04 0.26
N ILE A 235 1.88 13.70 -0.33
CA ILE A 235 0.81 14.65 -0.65
C ILE A 235 0.17 15.17 0.65
N GLY A 236 -0.01 14.34 1.66
CA GLY A 236 -0.51 14.73 2.97
C GLY A 236 -2.04 14.82 3.07
N LYS A 237 -2.54 14.75 4.31
CA LYS A 237 -3.98 14.58 4.62
C LYS A 237 -4.84 15.82 4.31
N SER A 238 -4.26 17.02 4.26
CA SER A 238 -4.97 18.26 3.88
C SER A 238 -5.36 18.27 2.39
N ASN A 239 -4.65 17.53 1.57
CA ASN A 239 -4.86 17.41 0.14
C ASN A 239 -5.79 16.25 -0.21
N MET A 240 -6.24 16.19 -1.45
CA MET A 240 -7.17 15.18 -1.90
C MET A 240 -6.53 14.31 -2.98
N ALA A 241 -6.72 13.00 -2.90
CA ALA A 241 -6.30 12.08 -3.95
C ALA A 241 -7.29 10.92 -4.10
N ILE A 242 -7.51 10.47 -5.33
CA ILE A 242 -8.38 9.34 -5.66
C ILE A 242 -7.60 8.40 -6.57
N LEU A 243 -7.53 7.13 -6.17
CA LEU A 243 -7.01 6.06 -7.01
C LEU A 243 -8.13 5.56 -7.92
N SER A 244 -7.86 5.59 -9.22
CA SER A 244 -8.81 5.23 -10.26
C SER A 244 -8.57 3.81 -10.81
N MET A 245 -9.61 3.25 -11.43
CA MET A 245 -9.57 1.93 -12.08
C MET A 245 -8.65 1.89 -13.32
N ASP A 246 -8.24 3.06 -13.82
CA ASP A 246 -7.31 3.18 -14.94
C ASP A 246 -5.82 3.04 -14.54
N ASN A 247 -5.53 2.73 -13.27
CA ASN A 247 -4.20 2.75 -12.66
C ASN A 247 -3.56 4.15 -12.66
N CYS A 248 -4.38 5.18 -12.45
CA CYS A 248 -3.93 6.54 -12.20
C CYS A 248 -4.36 7.01 -10.81
N LEU A 249 -3.50 7.78 -10.15
CA LEU A 249 -3.81 8.54 -8.95
C LEU A 249 -4.04 10.00 -9.35
N TYR A 250 -5.27 10.46 -9.15
CA TYR A 250 -5.66 11.84 -9.40
C TYR A 250 -5.56 12.60 -8.09
N ALA A 251 -4.73 13.63 -8.03
CA ALA A 251 -4.47 14.41 -6.84
C ALA A 251 -4.81 15.89 -7.04
N SER A 252 -5.45 16.49 -6.04
CA SER A 252 -5.66 17.93 -5.92
C SER A 252 -4.91 18.43 -4.69
N ILE A 253 -3.88 19.22 -4.92
CA ILE A 253 -3.08 19.85 -3.88
C ILE A 253 -3.61 21.27 -3.67
N PHE A 254 -4.08 21.58 -2.47
CA PHE A 254 -4.62 22.89 -2.14
C PHE A 254 -3.53 23.76 -1.53
N SER A 255 -3.30 24.93 -2.13
CA SER A 255 -2.27 25.87 -1.69
C SER A 255 -2.74 27.31 -1.85
N SER A 256 -2.39 28.18 -0.91
CA SER A 256 -2.61 29.63 -1.02
C SER A 256 -1.68 30.29 -2.04
N GLU A 257 -0.55 29.65 -2.33
CA GLU A 257 0.47 30.13 -3.26
C GLU A 257 0.54 29.25 -4.52
N THR A 258 1.06 29.83 -5.61
CA THR A 258 1.37 29.05 -6.81
C THR A 258 2.50 28.06 -6.52
N LEU A 259 2.17 26.78 -6.51
CA LEU A 259 3.16 25.72 -6.36
C LEU A 259 4.03 25.58 -7.62
N PRO A 260 5.37 25.61 -7.50
CA PRO A 260 6.25 25.23 -8.60
C PRO A 260 6.19 23.72 -8.81
N MET A 261 5.23 23.29 -9.63
CA MET A 261 4.87 21.88 -9.77
C MET A 261 6.02 20.99 -10.25
N ASP A 262 6.93 21.51 -11.08
CA ASP A 262 8.14 20.77 -11.49
C ASP A 262 9.05 20.44 -10.31
N ILE A 263 9.16 21.34 -9.33
CA ILE A 263 9.93 21.09 -8.11
C ILE A 263 9.19 20.07 -7.24
N TYR A 264 7.86 20.19 -7.17
CA TYR A 264 7.02 19.29 -6.38
C TYR A 264 7.06 17.84 -6.91
N THR A 265 6.88 17.64 -8.21
CA THR A 265 6.96 16.31 -8.83
C THR A 265 8.37 15.72 -8.72
N LYS A 266 9.43 16.53 -8.93
CA LYS A 266 10.82 16.11 -8.67
C LYS A 266 11.05 15.64 -7.24
N LYS A 267 10.49 16.35 -6.24
CA LYS A 267 10.58 15.94 -4.82
C LYS A 267 9.88 14.60 -4.58
N ILE A 268 8.71 14.37 -5.17
CA ILE A 268 8.03 13.08 -5.08
C ILE A 268 8.90 11.98 -5.72
N THR A 269 9.31 12.15 -6.97
CA THR A 269 10.11 11.15 -7.69
C THR A 269 11.43 10.83 -6.99
N ALA A 270 12.13 11.83 -6.46
CA ALA A 270 13.36 11.62 -5.69
C ALA A 270 13.11 10.84 -4.40
N SER A 271 12.00 11.13 -3.70
CA SER A 271 11.59 10.40 -2.49
C SER A 271 11.24 8.93 -2.79
N LEU A 272 10.55 8.68 -3.91
CA LEU A 272 10.23 7.33 -4.36
C LEU A 272 11.49 6.56 -4.79
N SER A 273 12.39 7.19 -5.54
CA SER A 273 13.59 6.54 -6.09
C SER A 273 14.51 6.04 -4.99
N LYS A 274 14.57 6.73 -3.84
CA LYS A 274 15.31 6.28 -2.65
C LYS A 274 14.80 4.96 -2.05
N ILE A 275 13.55 4.56 -2.32
CA ILE A 275 12.92 3.37 -1.74
C ILE A 275 12.76 2.27 -2.79
N TYR A 276 12.32 2.61 -3.99
CA TYR A 276 11.92 1.64 -5.02
C TYR A 276 12.96 1.50 -6.14
N GLY A 277 13.97 2.36 -6.18
CA GLY A 277 14.97 2.42 -7.24
C GLY A 277 14.53 3.28 -8.44
N GLU A 278 15.52 3.82 -9.15
CA GLU A 278 15.30 4.74 -10.29
C GLU A 278 14.62 4.07 -11.49
N ASP A 279 14.90 2.79 -11.76
CA ASP A 279 14.29 2.06 -12.87
C ASP A 279 12.76 1.96 -12.74
N VAL A 280 12.26 1.71 -11.53
CA VAL A 280 10.81 1.69 -11.26
C VAL A 280 10.24 3.10 -11.33
N CYS A 281 10.91 4.07 -10.70
CA CYS A 281 10.36 5.41 -10.54
C CYS A 281 10.37 6.22 -11.84
N SER A 282 11.34 5.99 -12.73
CA SER A 282 11.41 6.65 -14.04
C SER A 282 10.22 6.34 -14.95
N LYS A 283 9.55 5.19 -14.71
CA LYS A 283 8.34 4.72 -15.42
C LYS A 283 7.05 5.31 -14.86
N ILE A 284 7.10 6.04 -13.75
CA ILE A 284 5.94 6.74 -13.20
C ILE A 284 5.77 8.07 -13.96
N LEU A 285 4.61 8.28 -14.55
CA LEU A 285 4.29 9.53 -15.24
C LEU A 285 3.57 10.47 -14.29
N MET A 286 4.03 11.71 -14.16
CA MET A 286 3.37 12.75 -13.37
C MET A 286 3.07 13.92 -14.27
N ASP A 287 1.79 14.16 -14.55
CA ASP A 287 1.32 15.23 -15.42
C ASP A 287 0.56 16.28 -14.62
N TYR A 288 0.95 17.54 -14.80
CA TYR A 288 0.28 18.67 -14.15
C TYR A 288 -0.77 19.26 -15.08
N THR A 289 -2.04 18.96 -14.78
CA THR A 289 -3.17 19.35 -15.64
C THR A 289 -3.52 20.84 -15.50
N GLY A 290 -3.14 21.49 -14.40
CA GLY A 290 -3.30 22.93 -14.18
C GLY A 290 -3.83 23.30 -12.80
N THR A 291 -4.23 24.56 -12.65
CA THR A 291 -4.88 25.08 -11.43
C THR A 291 -6.36 25.34 -11.63
N SER A 292 -7.17 25.21 -10.58
CA SER A 292 -8.54 25.70 -10.57
C SER A 292 -8.97 26.26 -9.21
N LYS A 293 -9.87 27.24 -9.25
CA LYS A 293 -10.68 27.70 -8.10
C LYS A 293 -12.16 27.35 -8.26
N ASN A 294 -12.53 26.74 -9.39
CA ASN A 294 -13.91 26.36 -9.69
C ASN A 294 -14.17 24.97 -9.13
N ILE A 295 -15.12 24.89 -8.20
CA ILE A 295 -15.53 23.62 -7.56
C ILE A 295 -15.91 22.56 -8.61
N ASN A 296 -16.64 22.95 -9.66
CA ASN A 296 -17.10 22.00 -10.67
C ASN A 296 -15.94 21.46 -11.52
N GLU A 297 -14.94 22.28 -11.85
CA GLU A 297 -13.76 21.81 -12.60
C GLU A 297 -12.92 20.82 -11.76
N ILE A 298 -12.73 21.10 -10.47
CA ILE A 298 -12.02 20.20 -9.55
C ILE A 298 -12.80 18.89 -9.36
N LYS A 299 -14.13 18.98 -9.25
CA LYS A 299 -15.02 17.82 -9.17
C LYS A 299 -14.96 16.98 -10.45
N ASP A 300 -14.98 17.62 -11.62
CA ASP A 300 -14.95 16.93 -12.91
C ASP A 300 -13.62 16.21 -13.13
N PHE A 301 -12.51 16.82 -12.68
CA PHE A 301 -11.20 16.16 -12.63
C PHE A 301 -11.24 14.85 -11.86
N PHE A 302 -11.93 14.81 -10.71
CA PHE A 302 -12.13 13.58 -9.94
C PHE A 302 -13.23 12.67 -10.51
N LYS A 303 -14.21 13.17 -11.26
CA LYS A 303 -15.33 12.36 -11.77
C LYS A 303 -15.04 11.60 -13.04
N ALA A 304 -14.02 12.01 -13.83
CA ALA A 304 -13.46 11.15 -14.87
C ALA A 304 -13.06 9.75 -14.34
N VAL A 305 -12.89 9.62 -13.02
CA VAL A 305 -12.57 8.38 -12.30
C VAL A 305 -13.80 7.62 -11.79
N ILE A 306 -14.91 8.33 -11.50
CA ILE A 306 -16.07 7.75 -10.81
C ILE A 306 -17.07 7.12 -11.79
N ASN A 307 -17.08 7.56 -13.06
CA ASN A 307 -17.99 7.04 -14.08
C ASN A 307 -17.28 6.08 -15.03
N ASP A 308 -17.30 4.78 -14.69
CA ASP A 308 -17.22 3.71 -15.69
C ASP A 308 -18.10 2.48 -15.34
N LYS A 309 -19.15 2.67 -14.53
CA LYS A 309 -20.29 1.74 -14.37
C LYS A 309 -21.58 2.49 -14.06
N ALA A 310 -22.12 3.15 -15.07
CA ALA A 310 -23.55 3.45 -15.17
C ALA A 310 -23.92 3.47 -16.65
N SER A 311 -23.93 2.28 -17.25
CA SER A 311 -24.61 1.97 -18.51
C SER A 311 -25.05 0.51 -18.42
#